data_AF-A0A6B2UTW8-F1
#
_entry.id   AF-A0A6B2UTW8-F1
#
_cell.length_a   1.000
_cell.length_b   1.000
_cell.length_c   1.000
_cell.angle_alpha   90.00
_cell.angle_beta   90.00
_cell.angle_gamma   90.00
#
_symmetry.space_group_name_H-M   'P 1'
#
loop_
_entity.id
_entity.type
_entity.pdbx_description
1 polymer ?
#
loop_
_entity_poly.entity_id
_entity_poly.type
_entity_poly.pdbx_seq_one_letter_code
_entity_poly.pdbx_strand_id
1 'polypeptide(L)'
;AVAVAVGLTPEMLPVVATLAPARAALRLAAEHGVIVSRPSALHDLGAVEVLCVDKTGTLTADEPCAHASLDARGAPDPEPLRLAAV
;
A
#
# COMPACT_ATOMS: atom_id res chain seq x y z
N ALA A 1 -26.69 1.89 -41.49
CA ALA A 1 -25.96 1.00 -40.55
C ALA A 1 -24.86 1.77 -39.80
N VAL A 2 -23.86 2.35 -40.49
CA VAL A 2 -22.71 3.04 -39.85
C VAL A 2 -23.12 4.23 -38.95
N ALA A 3 -24.04 5.09 -39.39
CA ALA A 3 -24.47 6.27 -38.61
C ALA A 3 -25.16 5.93 -37.27
N VAL A 4 -25.90 4.82 -37.20
CA VAL A 4 -26.53 4.34 -35.96
C VAL A 4 -25.47 3.79 -35.01
N ALA A 5 -24.46 3.09 -35.53
CA ALA A 5 -23.36 2.59 -34.72
C ALA A 5 -22.56 3.75 -34.09
N VAL A 6 -22.26 4.80 -34.86
CA VAL A 6 -21.57 6.01 -34.36
C VAL A 6 -22.39 6.69 -33.27
N GLY A 7 -23.70 6.90 -33.49
CA GLY A 7 -24.58 7.57 -32.52
C GLY A 7 -24.84 6.80 -31.22
N LEU A 8 -24.52 5.50 -31.18
CA LEU A 8 -24.63 4.66 -29.98
C LEU A 8 -23.30 4.55 -29.21
N THR A 9 -22.18 4.97 -29.80
CA THR A 9 -20.87 4.96 -29.14
C THR A 9 -20.86 6.06 -28.07
N PRO A 10 -20.58 5.75 -26.80
CA PRO A 10 -20.47 6.77 -25.77
C PRO A 10 -19.13 7.49 -25.95
N GLU A 11 -19.10 8.55 -26.77
CA GLU A 11 -17.91 9.36 -27.13
C GLU A 11 -17.12 9.84 -25.90
N MET A 12 -17.80 10.04 -24.76
CA MET A 12 -17.19 10.52 -23.52
C MET A 12 -16.62 9.39 -22.65
N LEU A 13 -17.00 8.13 -22.89
CA LEU A 13 -16.55 7.00 -22.07
C LEU A 13 -15.02 6.81 -22.13
N PRO A 14 -14.35 6.88 -23.30
CA PRO A 14 -12.88 6.84 -23.36
C PRO A 14 -12.21 7.98 -22.58
N VAL A 15 -12.83 9.16 -22.56
CA VAL A 15 -12.32 10.33 -21.82
C VAL A 15 -12.47 10.12 -20.30
N VAL A 16 -13.62 9.64 -19.84
CA VAL A 16 -13.85 9.38 -18.41
C VAL A 16 -12.95 8.25 -17.92
N ALA A 17 -12.79 7.18 -18.70
CA ALA A 17 -11.94 6.04 -18.37
C ALA A 17 -10.46 6.41 -18.17
N THR A 18 -10.00 7.52 -18.75
CA THR A 18 -8.63 8.01 -18.63
C THR A 18 -8.49 9.12 -17.59
N LEU A 19 -9.39 10.10 -17.58
CA LEU A 19 -9.31 11.26 -16.69
C LEU A 19 -9.65 10.94 -15.23
N ALA A 20 -10.60 10.04 -14.98
CA ALA A 20 -11.00 9.68 -13.61
C ALA A 20 -9.84 9.08 -12.79
N PRO A 21 -9.16 8.00 -13.26
CA PRO A 21 -8.01 7.46 -12.55
C PRO A 21 -6.84 8.45 -12.47
N ALA A 22 -6.59 9.26 -13.52
CA ALA A 22 -5.53 10.27 -13.49
C ALA A 22 -5.78 11.32 -12.40
N ARG A 23 -7.02 11.82 -12.27
CA ARG A 23 -7.39 12.77 -11.22
C ARG A 23 -7.32 12.15 -9.83
N ALA A 24 -7.73 10.89 -9.68
CA ALA A 24 -7.63 10.18 -8.41
C ALA A 24 -6.16 9.97 -7.98
N ALA A 25 -5.27 9.63 -8.91
CA ALA A 25 -3.83 9.54 -8.65
C ALA A 25 -3.25 10.87 -8.13
N LEU A 26 -3.61 11.99 -8.76
CA LEU A 26 -3.17 13.32 -8.33
C LEU A 26 -3.68 13.67 -6.92
N ARG A 27 -4.94 13.34 -6.61
CA ARG A 27 -5.52 13.56 -5.28
C ARG A 27 -4.83 12.72 -4.21
N LEU A 28 -4.56 11.44 -4.50
CA LEU A 28 -3.85 10.55 -3.59
C LEU A 28 -2.44 11.05 -3.28
N ALA A 29 -1.72 11.57 -4.27
CA ALA A 29 -0.42 12.17 -4.06
C ALA A 29 -0.51 13.45 -3.19
N ALA A 30 -1.43 14.36 -3.51
CA ALA A 30 -1.57 15.65 -2.84
C ALA A 30 -2.09 15.55 -1.40
N GLU A 31 -3.01 14.62 -1.14
CA GLU A 31 -3.73 14.52 0.14
C GLU A 31 -3.22 13.39 1.03
N HIS A 32 -2.59 12.34 0.47
CA HIS A 32 -2.25 11.11 1.21
C HIS A 32 -0.80 10.65 1.04
N GLY A 33 0.03 11.36 0.26
CA GLY A 33 1.42 10.97 0.01
C GLY A 33 1.59 9.65 -0.77
N VAL A 34 0.54 9.18 -1.45
CA VAL A 34 0.57 7.94 -2.22
C VAL A 34 0.95 8.21 -3.65
N ILE A 35 2.02 7.56 -4.12
CA ILE A 35 2.50 7.67 -5.51
C ILE A 35 1.88 6.56 -6.35
N VAL A 36 1.03 6.95 -7.30
CA VAL A 36 0.42 6.02 -8.26
C VAL A 36 1.15 6.13 -9.59
N SER A 37 2.11 5.22 -9.85
CA SER A 37 2.95 5.25 -11.05
C SER A 37 2.17 4.98 -12.36
N ARG A 38 1.06 4.24 -12.27
CA ARG A 38 0.16 3.95 -13.40
C ARG A 38 -1.26 4.26 -12.96
N PRO A 39 -1.93 5.31 -13.48
CA PRO A 39 -3.29 5.65 -13.07
C PRO A 39 -4.27 4.48 -13.21
N SER A 40 -4.10 3.62 -14.21
CA SER A 40 -4.92 2.40 -14.38
C SER A 40 -4.88 1.45 -13.19
N ALA A 41 -3.80 1.46 -12.39
CA ALA A 41 -3.66 0.61 -11.20
C ALA A 41 -4.71 0.93 -10.12
N LEU A 42 -5.41 2.07 -10.21
CA LEU A 42 -6.52 2.39 -9.31
C LEU A 42 -7.74 1.52 -9.57
N HIS A 43 -7.98 1.12 -10.82
CA HIS A 43 -9.02 0.13 -11.13
C HIS A 43 -8.62 -1.24 -10.62
N ASP A 44 -7.37 -1.64 -10.86
CA ASP A 44 -6.82 -2.90 -10.33
C ASP A 44 -6.98 -2.95 -8.81
N LEU A 45 -6.55 -1.89 -8.11
CA LEU A 45 -6.64 -1.75 -6.66
C LEU A 45 -8.10 -1.80 -6.16
N GLY A 46 -9.03 -1.17 -6.87
CA GLY A 46 -10.46 -1.20 -6.53
C GLY A 46 -11.10 -2.57 -6.68
N ALA A 47 -10.49 -3.49 -7.44
CA ALA A 47 -10.95 -4.86 -7.66
C ALA A 47 -10.17 -5.90 -6.84
N VAL A 48 -9.22 -5.48 -5.98
CA VAL A 48 -8.44 -6.41 -5.15
C VAL A 48 -9.33 -7.07 -4.10
N GLU A 49 -9.33 -8.41 -4.08
CA GLU A 49 -10.00 -9.22 -3.05
C GLU A 49 -9.02 -9.72 -1.97
N VAL A 50 -7.75 -9.89 -2.33
CA VAL A 50 -6.69 -10.39 -1.44
C VAL A 50 -5.49 -9.47 -1.51
N LEU A 51 -5.10 -8.91 -0.36
CA LEU A 51 -3.90 -8.10 -0.22
C LEU A 51 -2.79 -8.94 0.46
N CYS A 52 -1.80 -9.33 -0.34
CA CYS A 52 -0.57 -9.90 0.19
C CYS A 52 0.37 -8.78 0.60
N VAL A 53 0.75 -8.74 1.87
CA VAL A 53 1.76 -7.80 2.39
C VAL A 53 3.02 -8.58 2.77
N ASP A 54 4.18 -7.98 2.49
CA ASP A 54 5.42 -8.53 3.00
C ASP A 54 5.58 -8.19 4.49
N LYS A 55 6.28 -9.05 5.24
CA LYS A 55 6.51 -8.81 6.67
C LYS A 55 7.70 -7.88 6.87
N THR A 56 8.85 -8.29 6.37
CA THR A 56 10.14 -7.63 6.65
C THR A 56 10.27 -6.36 5.83
N GLY A 57 10.57 -5.22 6.46
CA GLY A 57 10.67 -3.91 5.79
C GLY A 57 9.33 -3.30 5.36
N THR A 58 8.20 -3.98 5.56
CA THR A 58 6.85 -3.45 5.28
C THR A 58 6.00 -3.41 6.56
N LEU A 59 5.65 -4.56 7.14
CA LEU A 59 4.93 -4.59 8.42
C LEU A 59 5.86 -4.35 9.63
N THR A 60 7.11 -4.76 9.50
CA THR A 60 8.14 -4.55 10.52
C THR A 60 9.22 -3.62 10.00
N ALA A 61 9.83 -2.83 10.89
CA ALA A 61 10.87 -1.86 10.55
C ALA A 61 12.19 -2.48 10.01
N ASP A 62 12.27 -3.82 9.93
CA ASP A 62 13.50 -4.54 9.59
C ASP A 62 14.69 -4.19 10.51
N GLU A 63 14.34 -3.81 11.74
CA GLU A 63 15.29 -3.46 12.79
C GLU A 63 15.05 -4.38 13.98
N PRO A 64 15.97 -5.32 14.27
CA PRO A 64 15.86 -6.17 15.45
C PRO A 64 15.95 -5.34 16.73
N CYS A 65 14.99 -5.52 17.64
CA CYS A 65 15.00 -4.88 18.94
C CYS A 65 14.90 -5.92 20.07
N ALA A 66 15.65 -5.71 21.16
CA ALA A 66 15.51 -6.52 22.37
C ALA A 66 14.19 -6.17 23.06
N HIS A 67 13.25 -7.10 23.06
CA HIS A 67 11.92 -6.87 23.63
C HIS A 67 11.91 -6.97 25.17
N ALA A 68 12.65 -7.92 25.74
CA ALA A 68 12.72 -8.14 27.17
C ALA A 68 14.04 -8.82 27.57
N SER A 69 14.40 -8.68 28.84
CA SER A 69 15.49 -9.40 29.50
C SER A 69 14.95 -10.08 30.75
N LEU A 70 15.26 -11.37 30.91
CA LEU A 70 14.68 -12.25 31.92
C LEU A 70 15.77 -13.01 32.65
N ASP A 71 15.57 -13.26 33.95
CA ASP A 71 16.43 -14.13 34.74
C ASP A 71 16.19 -15.62 34.40
N ALA A 72 16.96 -16.51 35.04
CA ALA A 72 16.85 -17.96 34.85
C ALA A 72 15.48 -18.55 35.27
N ARG A 73 14.63 -17.78 35.96
CA ARG A 73 13.27 -18.17 36.38
C ARG A 73 12.20 -17.53 35.50
N GLY A 74 12.59 -16.76 34.48
CA GLY A 74 11.68 -16.04 33.60
C GLY A 74 11.12 -14.73 34.20
N ALA A 75 11.66 -14.26 35.32
CA ALA A 75 11.27 -12.98 35.90
C ALA A 75 12.01 -11.83 35.19
N PRO A 76 11.40 -10.64 35.05
CA PRO A 76 12.09 -9.47 34.48
C PRO A 76 13.39 -9.16 35.23
N ASP A 77 14.51 -9.14 34.51
CA ASP A 77 15.83 -8.84 35.06
C ASP A 77 16.67 -8.12 33.99
N PRO A 78 17.12 -6.87 34.22
CA PRO A 78 17.93 -6.13 33.25
C PRO A 78 19.38 -6.61 33.16
N GLU A 79 19.86 -7.40 34.13
CA GLU A 79 21.28 -7.78 34.22
C GLU A 79 21.78 -8.57 33.00
N PRO A 80 21.06 -9.58 32.47
CA PRO A 80 21.52 -10.33 31.30
C PRO A 80 21.66 -9.45 30.06
N LEU A 81 20.74 -8.51 29.83
CA LEU A 81 20.84 -7.58 28.71
C LEU A 81 21.98 -6.58 28.91
N ARG A 82 22.20 -6.09 30.13
CA ARG A 82 23.35 -5.23 30.45
C ARG A 82 24.67 -5.92 30.16
N LEU A 83 24.80 -7.19 30.53
CA LEU A 83 26.00 -7.99 30.28
C LEU A 83 26.18 -8.32 28.79
N ALA A 84 25.08 -8.53 28.05
CA ALA A 84 25.12 -8.80 26.61
C ALA A 84 25.40 -7.56 25.75
N ALA A 85 25.26 -6.35 26.31
CA ALA A 85 25.50 -5.08 25.62
C ALA A 85 26.95 -4.59 25.65
N VAL A 86 27.85 -5.33 26.34
CA VAL A 86 29.30 -5.07 26.43
C VAL A 86 30.03 -5.97 25.43
#